data_AF-A0A7C6ZQF1-F1
#
_entry.id   AF-A0A7C6ZQF1-F1
#
_cell.length_a   1.000
_cell.length_b   1.000
_cell.length_c   1.000
_cell.angle_alpha   90.00
_cell.angle_beta   90.00
_cell.angle_gamma   90.00
#
_symmetry.space_group_name_H-M   'P 1'
#
loop_
_entity.id
_entity.type
_entity.pdbx_description
1 polymer ?
#
loop_
_entity_poly.entity_id
_entity_poly.type
_entity_poly.pdbx_seq_one_letter_code
_entity_poly.pdbx_strand_id
1 'polypeptide(L)'
;MNVLLIAPDFGLPAIADEVRAISAALRPVTLVGTVTRRDVLEALRRHDWEVVWFATHGSEAGIALSDGAVSVSDLTAVVRASGARLVVLNTCSSRLVGLELHYELDVSVITTQAEIGDLSAFQTGALLAQALADGLGIVEAFEASRPGQGKNYLLFHDQTKTEAAETKTILMLNEWGARLSAKIDALERRMDREMGTLRQDINRLSGHVETAVRLPPWHRTVFVLAFGLLFAPVPLFYSQVREMLDVGWQTALLLAASAYVLSALLWSYMWWGGRP
;
A
#
# COMPACT_ATOMS: atom_id res chain seq x y z
N MET A 1 -18.44 3.54 40.95
CA MET A 1 -17.45 3.52 39.87
C MET A 1 -18.11 4.07 38.62
N ASN A 2 -17.59 5.15 38.02
CA ASN A 2 -18.18 5.72 36.80
C ASN A 2 -17.56 5.04 35.57
N VAL A 3 -18.37 4.28 34.85
CA VAL A 3 -17.92 3.48 33.70
C VAL A 3 -18.64 3.92 32.44
N LEU A 4 -17.89 4.21 31.39
CA LEU A 4 -18.40 4.41 30.04
C LEU A 4 -18.15 3.14 29.23
N LEU A 5 -19.22 2.49 28.78
CA LEU A 5 -19.14 1.31 27.91
C LEU A 5 -19.50 1.69 26.47
N ILE A 6 -18.58 1.47 25.55
CA ILE A 6 -18.69 1.79 24.13
C ILE A 6 -18.71 0.47 23.35
N ALA A 7 -19.86 0.14 22.79
CA ALA A 7 -20.11 -1.11 22.08
C ALA A 7 -20.89 -0.87 20.78
N PRO A 8 -20.25 -0.32 19.74
CA PRO A 8 -20.86 -0.16 18.43
C PRO A 8 -21.23 -1.54 17.85
N ASP A 9 -22.39 -1.61 17.20
CA ASP A 9 -22.88 -2.84 16.59
C ASP A 9 -22.26 -3.03 15.19
N PHE A 10 -21.51 -4.13 15.06
CA PHE A 10 -20.92 -4.61 13.80
C PHE A 10 -21.48 -5.97 13.38
N GLY A 11 -22.62 -6.40 13.97
CA GLY A 11 -23.22 -7.70 13.70
C GLY A 11 -22.56 -8.87 14.42
N LEU A 12 -21.80 -8.60 15.49
CA LEU A 12 -21.18 -9.65 16.31
C LEU A 12 -22.18 -10.17 17.36
N PRO A 13 -22.51 -11.48 17.35
CA PRO A 13 -23.51 -12.03 18.26
C PRO A 13 -23.12 -11.95 19.73
N ALA A 14 -21.82 -12.01 20.05
CA ALA A 14 -21.34 -12.01 21.44
C ALA A 14 -21.32 -10.63 22.11
N ILE A 15 -21.33 -9.52 21.35
CA ILE A 15 -21.28 -8.16 21.92
C ILE A 15 -22.53 -7.88 22.76
N ALA A 16 -23.71 -8.33 22.31
CA ALA A 16 -24.96 -8.09 23.05
C ALA A 16 -24.95 -8.76 24.44
N ASP A 17 -24.40 -9.97 24.53
CA ASP A 17 -24.26 -10.69 25.79
C ASP A 17 -23.18 -10.06 26.66
N GLU A 18 -22.05 -9.61 26.08
CA GLU A 18 -20.99 -8.90 26.79
C GLU A 18 -21.52 -7.60 27.42
N VAL A 19 -22.22 -6.78 26.62
CA VAL A 19 -22.85 -5.55 27.09
C VAL A 19 -23.81 -5.84 28.24
N ARG A 20 -24.61 -6.91 28.15
CA ARG A 20 -25.53 -7.32 29.22
C ARG A 20 -24.78 -7.70 30.50
N ALA A 21 -23.73 -8.51 30.39
CA ALA A 21 -22.94 -8.97 31.53
C ALA A 21 -22.23 -7.80 32.24
N ILE A 22 -21.57 -6.92 31.47
CA ILE A 22 -20.91 -5.72 32.01
C ILE A 22 -21.94 -4.80 32.64
N SER A 23 -23.10 -4.62 31.99
CA SER A 23 -24.15 -3.74 32.50
C SER A 23 -24.73 -4.21 33.82
N ALA A 24 -24.89 -5.53 33.99
CA ALA A 24 -25.37 -6.12 35.24
C ALA A 24 -24.39 -5.92 36.41
N ALA A 25 -23.07 -5.96 36.15
CA ALA A 25 -22.05 -5.82 37.18
C ALA A 25 -21.76 -4.35 37.53
N LEU A 26 -21.47 -3.51 36.52
CA LEU A 26 -20.90 -2.18 36.73
C LEU A 26 -21.91 -1.04 36.61
N ARG A 27 -23.10 -1.29 36.04
CA ARG A 27 -24.11 -0.26 35.69
C ARG A 27 -23.49 0.95 34.94
N PRO A 28 -22.76 0.70 33.83
CA PRO A 28 -22.11 1.74 33.05
C PRO A 28 -23.14 2.62 32.32
N VAL A 29 -22.71 3.81 31.92
CA VAL A 29 -23.38 4.53 30.83
C VAL A 29 -22.97 3.86 29.53
N THR A 30 -23.96 3.39 28.77
CA THR A 30 -23.73 2.57 27.57
C THR A 30 -23.97 3.36 26.29
N LEU A 31 -23.03 3.29 25.36
CA LEU A 31 -23.19 3.67 23.97
C LEU A 31 -23.22 2.37 23.15
N VAL A 32 -24.41 1.97 22.67
CA VAL A 32 -24.64 0.67 21.99
C VAL A 32 -25.36 0.89 20.67
N GLY A 33 -25.10 0.06 19.68
CA GLY A 33 -25.73 0.16 18.36
C GLY A 33 -24.93 1.08 17.45
N THR A 34 -25.57 2.11 16.88
CA THR A 34 -24.84 3.12 16.11
C THR A 34 -24.14 4.09 17.05
N VAL A 35 -22.82 4.01 17.12
CA VAL A 35 -21.98 4.85 17.99
C VAL A 35 -20.92 5.55 17.14
N THR A 36 -21.00 6.87 17.06
CA THR A 36 -20.07 7.71 16.31
C THR A 36 -19.05 8.40 17.21
N ARG A 37 -17.98 8.95 16.63
CA ARG A 37 -17.04 9.82 17.37
C ARG A 37 -17.74 10.96 18.12
N ARG A 38 -18.78 11.53 17.52
CA ARG A 38 -19.58 12.61 18.13
C ARG A 38 -20.25 12.14 19.43
N ASP A 39 -20.81 10.94 19.43
CA ASP A 39 -21.52 10.38 20.60
C ASP A 39 -20.56 10.13 21.75
N VAL A 40 -19.36 9.62 21.45
CA VAL A 40 -18.29 9.43 22.43
C VAL A 40 -17.89 10.78 23.05
N LEU A 41 -17.57 11.78 22.23
CA LEU A 41 -17.20 13.12 22.72
C LEU A 41 -18.33 13.79 23.52
N GLU A 42 -19.59 13.52 23.18
CA GLU A 42 -20.71 14.02 23.96
C GLU A 42 -20.82 13.33 25.32
N ALA A 43 -20.68 12.00 25.37
CA ALA A 43 -20.69 11.24 26.61
C ALA A 43 -19.55 11.66 27.55
N LEU A 44 -18.35 11.91 26.99
CA LEU A 44 -17.19 12.37 27.75
C LEU A 44 -17.43 13.67 28.54
N ARG A 45 -18.30 14.56 28.05
CA ARG A 45 -18.59 15.84 28.73
C ARG A 45 -19.55 15.71 29.91
N ARG A 46 -20.22 14.57 30.09
CA ARG A 46 -21.31 14.42 31.05
C ARG A 46 -20.84 14.04 32.45
N HIS A 47 -19.72 13.31 32.54
CA HIS A 47 -19.19 12.77 33.79
C HIS A 47 -17.67 12.66 33.74
N ASP A 48 -17.05 12.68 34.92
CA ASP A 48 -15.68 12.20 35.08
C ASP A 48 -15.72 10.67 35.10
N TRP A 49 -15.05 10.05 34.13
CA TRP A 49 -15.04 8.61 33.96
C TRP A 49 -13.85 8.01 34.69
N GLU A 50 -14.06 6.95 35.44
CA GLU A 50 -12.97 6.20 36.08
C GLU A 50 -12.50 5.06 35.17
N VAL A 51 -13.44 4.47 34.43
CA VAL A 51 -13.20 3.40 33.47
C VAL A 51 -13.83 3.75 32.13
N VAL A 52 -13.06 3.61 31.04
CA VAL A 52 -13.59 3.61 29.68
C VAL A 52 -13.39 2.22 29.08
N TRP A 53 -14.48 1.61 28.63
CA TRP A 53 -14.50 0.25 28.13
C TRP A 53 -14.92 0.24 26.67
N PHE A 54 -14.07 -0.28 25.80
CA PHE A 54 -14.34 -0.48 24.39
C PHE A 54 -14.56 -1.95 24.12
N ALA A 55 -15.79 -2.32 23.76
CA ALA A 55 -16.18 -3.65 23.30
C ALA A 55 -16.52 -3.56 21.81
N THR A 56 -15.49 -3.64 20.97
CA THR A 56 -15.63 -3.34 19.54
C THR A 56 -14.58 -4.06 18.70
N HIS A 57 -14.55 -3.81 17.39
CA HIS A 57 -13.45 -4.19 16.52
C HIS A 57 -12.31 -3.18 16.60
N GLY A 58 -11.12 -3.63 16.23
CA GLY A 58 -9.91 -2.86 16.35
C GLY A 58 -8.76 -3.56 15.67
N SER A 59 -7.69 -2.81 15.51
CA SER A 59 -6.45 -3.24 14.88
C SER A 59 -5.29 -2.50 15.52
N GLU A 60 -4.08 -2.77 15.03
CA GLU A 60 -2.89 -2.05 15.48
C GLU A 60 -2.95 -0.54 15.20
N ALA A 61 -3.80 -0.10 14.28
CA ALA A 61 -3.96 1.31 13.92
C ALA A 61 -5.01 2.06 14.76
N GLY A 62 -5.83 1.36 15.55
CA GLY A 62 -6.87 1.97 16.36
C GLY A 62 -8.12 1.11 16.56
N ILE A 63 -9.24 1.75 16.91
CA ILE A 63 -10.50 1.09 17.24
C ILE A 63 -11.62 1.52 16.29
N ALA A 64 -12.58 0.63 16.02
CA ALA A 64 -13.69 0.92 15.13
C ALA A 64 -14.86 1.57 15.86
N LEU A 65 -15.41 2.63 15.26
CA LEU A 65 -16.73 3.18 15.58
C LEU A 65 -17.63 3.09 14.34
N SER A 66 -18.93 3.38 14.49
CA SER A 66 -19.89 3.31 13.38
C SER A 66 -19.60 4.32 12.26
N ASP A 67 -18.85 5.40 12.54
CA ASP A 67 -18.37 6.38 11.55
C ASP A 67 -16.90 6.17 11.13
N GLY A 68 -16.36 4.97 11.35
CA GLY A 68 -15.04 4.53 10.90
C GLY A 68 -14.02 4.35 12.03
N ALA A 69 -12.77 4.04 11.65
CA ALA A 69 -11.70 3.77 12.59
C ALA A 69 -11.17 5.04 13.26
N VAL A 70 -11.10 5.05 14.59
CA VAL A 70 -10.46 6.08 15.41
C VAL A 70 -8.99 5.74 15.54
N SER A 71 -8.12 6.65 15.10
CA SER A 71 -6.67 6.48 15.19
C SER A 71 -6.21 6.40 16.65
N VAL A 72 -5.05 5.79 16.91
CA VAL A 72 -4.46 5.80 18.26
C VAL A 72 -4.27 7.22 18.80
N SER A 73 -3.82 8.16 17.96
CA SER A 73 -3.65 9.56 18.35
C SER A 73 -4.95 10.24 18.79
N ASP A 74 -6.06 9.97 18.10
CA ASP A 74 -7.37 10.50 18.48
C ASP A 74 -7.90 9.82 19.73
N LEU A 75 -7.66 8.51 19.87
CA LEU A 75 -8.03 7.75 21.06
C LEU A 75 -7.29 8.26 22.31
N THR A 76 -6.01 8.59 22.18
CA THR A 76 -5.21 9.23 23.24
C THR A 76 -5.84 10.55 23.68
N ALA A 77 -6.32 11.38 22.73
CA ALA A 77 -7.02 12.62 23.08
C ALA A 77 -8.35 12.37 23.79
N VAL A 78 -9.12 11.37 23.35
CA VAL A 78 -10.39 10.94 23.95
C VAL A 78 -10.19 10.46 25.40
N VAL A 79 -9.24 9.56 25.63
CA VAL A 79 -8.94 9.02 26.98
C VAL A 79 -8.41 10.12 27.90
N ARG A 80 -7.54 11.01 27.39
CA ARG A 80 -7.06 12.16 28.17
C ARG A 80 -8.21 13.06 28.63
N ALA A 81 -9.17 13.31 27.75
CA ALA A 81 -10.33 14.14 28.05
C ALA A 81 -11.32 13.45 29.01
N SER A 82 -11.31 12.11 29.10
CA SER A 82 -12.23 11.37 29.97
C SER A 82 -11.81 11.36 31.44
N GLY A 83 -10.53 11.61 31.74
CA GLY A 83 -9.96 11.47 33.08
C GLY A 83 -9.88 10.03 33.59
N ALA A 84 -10.02 9.04 32.70
CA ALA A 84 -10.07 7.63 33.08
C ALA A 84 -8.73 7.14 33.62
N ARG A 85 -8.80 6.30 34.66
CA ARG A 85 -7.64 5.65 35.25
C ARG A 85 -7.43 4.24 34.70
N LEU A 86 -8.50 3.65 34.17
CA LEU A 86 -8.50 2.36 33.50
C LEU A 86 -9.14 2.48 32.12
N VAL A 87 -8.46 1.96 31.11
CA VAL A 87 -9.03 1.73 29.78
C VAL A 87 -9.05 0.23 29.51
N VAL A 88 -10.18 -0.29 29.08
CA VAL A 88 -10.32 -1.69 28.66
C VAL A 88 -10.54 -1.71 27.16
N LEU A 89 -9.56 -2.22 26.42
CA LEU A 89 -9.64 -2.46 24.98
C LEU A 89 -10.02 -3.92 24.75
N ASN A 90 -11.30 -4.26 24.93
CA ASN A 90 -11.81 -5.58 24.60
C ASN A 90 -12.09 -5.69 23.09
N THR A 91 -11.00 -5.63 22.34
CA THR A 91 -10.96 -5.72 20.89
C THR A 91 -9.71 -6.48 20.48
N CYS A 92 -9.79 -7.24 19.38
CA CYS A 92 -8.67 -7.95 18.78
C CYS A 92 -7.48 -7.01 18.49
N SER A 93 -6.26 -7.54 18.67
CA SER A 93 -5.01 -6.89 18.27
C SER A 93 -4.82 -5.47 18.84
N SER A 94 -5.24 -5.24 20.09
CA SER A 94 -5.18 -3.93 20.77
C SER A 94 -3.91 -3.68 21.56
N ARG A 95 -2.99 -4.65 21.62
CA ARG A 95 -1.75 -4.55 22.40
C ARG A 95 -0.99 -3.24 22.14
N LEU A 96 -0.72 -2.91 20.88
CA LEU A 96 0.08 -1.73 20.52
C LEU A 96 -0.66 -0.43 20.83
N VAL A 97 -1.97 -0.40 20.58
CA VAL A 97 -2.84 0.74 20.90
C VAL A 97 -2.83 1.02 22.40
N GLY A 98 -3.06 -0.01 23.22
CA GLY A 98 -3.11 0.18 24.67
C GLY A 98 -1.75 0.45 25.28
N LEU A 99 -0.68 0.00 24.63
CA LEU A 99 0.67 0.35 25.01
C LEU A 99 0.93 1.85 24.84
N GLU A 100 0.64 2.40 23.66
CA GLU A 100 0.78 3.83 23.39
C GLU A 100 -0.06 4.66 24.35
N LEU A 101 -1.32 4.28 24.59
CA LEU A 101 -2.19 4.94 25.58
C LEU A 101 -1.57 4.96 26.98
N HIS A 102 -1.04 3.82 27.43
CA HIS A 102 -0.41 3.72 28.74
C HIS A 102 0.82 4.64 28.84
N TYR A 103 1.68 4.66 27.82
CA TYR A 103 2.89 5.50 27.81
C TYR A 103 2.61 6.99 27.74
N GLU A 104 1.63 7.40 26.92
CA GLU A 104 1.32 8.81 26.69
C GLU A 104 0.51 9.43 27.83
N LEU A 105 -0.29 8.62 28.55
CA LEU A 105 -1.24 9.11 29.53
C LEU A 105 -1.00 8.61 30.95
N ASP A 106 -0.11 7.64 31.16
CA ASP A 106 0.14 6.98 32.45
C ASP A 106 -1.14 6.37 33.07
N VAL A 107 -2.01 5.84 32.21
CA VAL A 107 -3.28 5.19 32.60
C VAL A 107 -3.14 3.68 32.51
N SER A 108 -3.86 2.94 33.34
CA SER A 108 -3.84 1.48 33.24
C SER A 108 -4.62 1.04 32.01
N VAL A 109 -4.07 0.13 31.20
CA VAL A 109 -4.74 -0.35 30.00
C VAL A 109 -4.74 -1.87 29.93
N ILE A 110 -5.94 -2.45 29.77
CA ILE A 110 -6.13 -3.87 29.51
C ILE A 110 -6.32 -4.04 28.00
N THR A 111 -5.56 -4.94 27.39
CA THR A 111 -5.54 -5.18 25.95
C THR A 111 -5.59 -6.66 25.62
N THR A 112 -5.84 -6.97 24.34
CA THR A 112 -5.69 -8.30 23.77
C THR A 112 -4.51 -8.36 22.80
N GLN A 113 -3.75 -9.45 22.83
CA GLN A 113 -2.57 -9.63 21.98
C GLN A 113 -2.88 -10.27 20.62
N ALA A 114 -3.90 -11.14 20.55
CA ALA A 114 -4.21 -11.93 19.37
C ALA A 114 -5.73 -11.94 19.12
N GLU A 115 -6.15 -12.53 18.00
CA GLU A 115 -7.56 -12.87 17.80
C GLU A 115 -7.99 -13.85 18.89
N ILE A 116 -8.83 -13.36 19.80
CA ILE A 116 -9.47 -14.17 20.84
C ILE A 116 -10.83 -14.58 20.31
N GLY A 117 -11.17 -15.86 20.42
CA GLY A 117 -12.52 -16.31 20.07
C GLY A 117 -13.56 -15.62 20.94
N ASP A 118 -14.65 -15.15 20.31
CA ASP A 118 -15.72 -14.35 20.91
C ASP A 118 -16.17 -14.82 22.30
N LEU A 119 -16.29 -16.14 22.52
CA LEU A 119 -16.72 -16.70 23.81
C LEU A 119 -15.70 -16.47 24.94
N SER A 120 -14.40 -16.60 24.64
CA SER A 120 -13.36 -16.32 25.63
C SER A 120 -13.24 -14.82 25.89
N ALA A 121 -13.48 -13.99 24.87
CA ALA A 121 -13.49 -12.54 25.02
C ALA A 121 -14.63 -12.08 25.95
N PHE A 122 -15.82 -12.59 25.68
CA PHE A 122 -17.00 -12.42 26.52
C PHE A 122 -16.76 -12.86 27.96
N GLN A 123 -16.25 -14.09 28.17
CA GLN A 123 -16.05 -14.64 29.52
C GLN A 123 -15.08 -13.79 30.34
N THR A 124 -13.95 -13.40 29.77
CA THR A 124 -12.97 -12.56 30.45
C THR A 124 -13.53 -11.17 30.76
N GLY A 125 -14.24 -10.55 29.81
CA GLY A 125 -14.89 -9.25 30.03
C GLY A 125 -15.93 -9.30 31.17
N ALA A 126 -16.76 -10.35 31.20
CA ALA A 126 -17.76 -10.54 32.25
C ALA A 126 -17.13 -10.74 33.64
N LEU A 127 -16.09 -11.59 33.74
CA LEU A 127 -15.38 -11.84 35.00
C LEU A 127 -14.64 -10.59 35.48
N LEU A 128 -14.01 -9.84 34.56
CA LEU A 128 -13.34 -8.60 34.89
C LEU A 128 -14.32 -7.55 35.41
N ALA A 129 -15.48 -7.41 34.77
CA ALA A 129 -16.52 -6.49 35.23
C ALA A 129 -17.05 -6.86 36.61
N GLN A 130 -17.23 -8.15 36.91
CA GLN A 130 -17.61 -8.62 38.25
C GLN A 130 -16.52 -8.32 39.29
N ALA A 131 -15.27 -8.65 39.00
CA ALA A 131 -14.14 -8.39 39.89
C ALA A 131 -13.99 -6.89 40.23
N LEU A 132 -14.17 -6.00 39.24
CA LEU A 132 -14.19 -4.56 39.46
C LEU A 132 -15.42 -4.10 40.28
N ALA A 133 -16.58 -4.72 40.06
CA ALA A 133 -17.80 -4.43 40.83
C ALA A 133 -17.66 -4.85 42.30
N ASP A 134 -16.92 -5.92 42.57
CA ASP A 134 -16.59 -6.42 43.92
C ASP A 134 -15.56 -5.52 44.64
N GLY A 135 -15.04 -4.49 43.96
CA GLY A 135 -14.13 -3.52 44.54
C GLY A 135 -12.66 -3.93 44.54
N LEU A 136 -12.29 -4.99 43.79
CA LEU A 136 -10.90 -5.38 43.62
C LEU A 136 -10.11 -4.28 42.90
N GLY A 137 -8.81 -4.17 43.24
CA GLY A 137 -7.90 -3.27 42.53
C GLY A 137 -7.72 -3.69 41.07
N ILE A 138 -7.25 -2.78 40.20
CA ILE A 138 -7.11 -3.03 38.75
C ILE A 138 -6.29 -4.30 38.47
N VAL A 139 -5.14 -4.43 39.12
CA VAL A 139 -4.25 -5.58 38.96
C VAL A 139 -4.94 -6.85 39.45
N GLU A 140 -5.51 -6.85 40.65
CA GLU A 140 -6.20 -8.00 41.23
C GLU A 140 -7.38 -8.46 40.38
N ALA A 141 -8.18 -7.51 39.88
CA ALA A 141 -9.31 -7.78 39.01
C ALA A 141 -8.88 -8.39 37.67
N PHE A 142 -7.77 -7.93 37.09
CA PHE A 142 -7.18 -8.51 35.89
C PHE A 142 -6.68 -9.94 36.15
N GLU A 143 -5.96 -10.17 37.26
CA GLU A 143 -5.44 -11.51 37.58
C GLU A 143 -6.55 -12.51 37.89
N ALA A 144 -7.66 -12.07 38.48
CA ALA A 144 -8.82 -12.91 38.77
C ALA A 144 -9.64 -13.27 37.52
N SER A 145 -9.61 -12.42 36.49
CA SER A 145 -10.45 -12.55 35.29
C SER A 145 -9.74 -13.16 34.07
N ARG A 146 -8.40 -13.13 34.03
CA ARG A 146 -7.64 -13.59 32.86
C ARG A 146 -7.85 -15.09 32.58
N PRO A 147 -7.97 -15.48 31.30
CA PRO A 147 -8.05 -16.90 30.92
C PRO A 147 -6.67 -17.56 31.06
N GLY A 148 -6.64 -18.89 31.21
CA GLY A 148 -5.42 -19.68 31.49
C GLY A 148 -4.22 -19.43 30.55
N GLN A 149 -3.01 -19.77 31.01
CA GLN A 149 -1.71 -19.58 30.33
C GLN A 149 -1.43 -18.21 29.67
N GLY A 150 -2.14 -17.13 30.06
CA GLY A 150 -1.56 -15.79 30.24
C GLY A 150 -1.00 -15.04 29.03
N LYS A 151 -1.30 -15.41 27.78
CA LYS A 151 -0.77 -14.71 26.59
C LYS A 151 -1.78 -13.85 25.82
N ASN A 152 -3.07 -14.07 26.03
CA ASN A 152 -4.09 -13.43 25.21
C ASN A 152 -4.48 -12.04 25.71
N TYR A 153 -4.43 -11.83 27.02
CA TYR A 153 -4.72 -10.57 27.67
C TYR A 153 -3.46 -10.01 28.32
N LEU A 154 -3.27 -8.71 28.20
CA LEU A 154 -2.14 -7.99 28.77
C LEU A 154 -2.65 -6.78 29.54
N LEU A 155 -2.11 -6.57 30.73
CA LEU A 155 -2.30 -5.37 31.53
C LEU A 155 -1.02 -4.53 31.45
N PHE A 156 -1.16 -3.28 31.03
CA PHE A 156 -0.16 -2.25 31.22
C PHE A 156 -0.54 -1.43 32.45
N HIS A 157 0.26 -1.55 33.51
CA HIS A 157 0.07 -0.90 34.79
C HIS A 157 1.44 -0.59 35.41
N ASP A 158 1.57 0.57 36.04
CA ASP A 158 2.73 1.06 36.82
C ASP A 158 4.10 0.56 36.35
N GLN A 159 4.73 1.31 35.45
CA GLN A 159 6.01 0.93 34.85
C GLN A 159 7.19 1.27 35.77
N THR A 160 8.05 0.29 36.02
CA THR A 160 9.43 0.61 36.38
C THR A 160 10.13 1.24 35.17
N LYS A 161 10.97 2.26 35.38
CA LYS A 161 11.64 3.05 34.30
C LYS A 161 12.39 2.24 33.24
N THR A 162 12.71 0.97 33.50
CA THR A 162 13.46 0.10 32.59
C THR A 162 12.57 -0.54 31.53
N GLU A 163 11.40 -1.07 31.91
CA GLU A 163 10.39 -1.59 30.97
C GLU A 163 9.87 -0.47 30.06
N ALA A 164 9.88 0.77 30.59
CA ALA A 164 9.52 1.97 29.88
C ALA A 164 10.36 2.20 28.62
N ALA A 165 11.66 1.93 28.72
CA ALA A 165 12.63 2.18 27.66
C ALA A 165 12.59 1.10 26.57
N GLU A 166 12.48 -0.16 26.96
CA GLU A 166 12.38 -1.27 26.00
C GLU A 166 11.11 -1.14 25.16
N THR A 167 10.00 -0.80 25.81
CA THR A 167 8.74 -0.74 25.09
C THR A 167 8.62 0.50 24.21
N LYS A 168 9.17 1.64 24.65
CA LYS A 168 9.31 2.82 23.79
C LYS A 168 10.12 2.50 22.53
N THR A 169 11.12 1.63 22.63
CA THR A 169 11.89 1.14 21.47
C THR A 169 11.01 0.33 20.51
N ILE A 170 10.13 -0.52 21.04
CA ILE A 170 9.15 -1.29 20.24
C ILE A 170 8.17 -0.35 19.51
N LEU A 171 7.63 0.66 20.21
CA LEU A 171 6.74 1.65 19.60
C LEU A 171 7.45 2.43 18.47
N MET A 172 8.69 2.87 18.71
CA MET A 172 9.50 3.56 17.70
C MET A 172 9.79 2.69 16.47
N LEU A 173 10.06 1.40 16.66
CA LEU A 173 10.27 0.46 15.57
C LEU A 173 9.00 0.28 14.72
N ASN A 174 7.83 0.24 15.37
CA ASN A 174 6.57 0.10 14.65
C ASN A 174 6.20 1.36 13.87
N GLU A 175 6.33 2.55 14.47
CA GLU A 175 6.18 3.82 13.75
C GLU A 175 7.13 3.92 12.55
N TRP A 176 8.38 3.47 12.74
CA TRP A 176 9.36 3.45 11.67
C TRP A 176 8.95 2.49 10.54
N GLY A 177 8.44 1.30 10.88
CA GLY A 177 7.89 0.34 9.91
C GLY A 177 6.71 0.92 9.11
N ALA A 178 5.74 1.54 9.78
CA ALA A 178 4.60 2.18 9.13
C ALA A 178 5.04 3.31 8.18
N ARG A 179 5.99 4.15 8.59
CA ARG A 179 6.58 5.20 7.73
C ARG A 179 7.33 4.61 6.54
N LEU A 180 8.05 3.50 6.73
CA LEU A 180 8.78 2.84 5.65
C LEU A 180 7.80 2.27 4.61
N SER A 181 6.73 1.61 5.06
CA SER A 181 5.67 1.07 4.20
C SER A 181 5.01 2.17 3.36
N ALA A 182 4.61 3.28 3.99
CA ALA A 182 4.03 4.42 3.28
C ALA A 182 5.00 5.03 2.23
N LYS A 183 6.31 5.01 2.51
CA LYS A 183 7.33 5.48 1.55
C LYS A 183 7.53 4.51 0.39
N ILE A 184 7.45 3.21 0.64
CA ILE A 184 7.49 2.17 -0.40
C ILE A 184 6.29 2.31 -1.33
N ASP A 185 5.07 2.43 -0.78
CA ASP A 185 3.86 2.65 -1.57
C ASP A 185 3.95 3.92 -2.44
N ALA A 186 4.52 4.99 -1.89
CA ALA A 186 4.73 6.23 -2.64
C ALA A 186 5.76 6.08 -3.77
N LEU A 187 6.80 5.28 -3.55
CA LEU A 187 7.80 4.95 -4.57
C LEU A 187 7.22 4.05 -5.66
N GLU A 188 6.43 3.05 -5.31
CA GLU A 188 5.76 2.15 -6.26
C GLU A 188 4.82 2.95 -7.18
N ARG A 189 3.96 3.81 -6.61
CA ARG A 189 3.09 4.72 -7.38
C ARG A 189 3.87 5.70 -8.26
N ARG A 190 5.11 6.05 -7.90
CA ARG A 190 5.97 6.87 -8.76
C ARG A 190 6.54 6.06 -9.91
N MET A 191 7.02 4.85 -9.63
CA MET A 191 7.60 3.95 -10.62
C MET A 191 6.57 3.52 -11.68
N ASP A 192 5.33 3.24 -11.27
CA ASP A 192 4.24 2.93 -12.19
C ASP A 192 3.93 4.09 -13.15
N ARG A 193 3.98 5.33 -12.65
CA ARG A 193 3.80 6.52 -13.48
C ARG A 193 4.93 6.68 -14.48
N GLU A 194 6.18 6.54 -14.05
CA GLU A 194 7.34 6.62 -14.94
C GLU A 194 7.32 5.50 -15.99
N MET A 195 6.99 4.26 -15.61
CA MET A 195 6.82 3.14 -16.54
C MET A 195 5.70 3.36 -17.57
N GLY A 196 4.59 3.98 -17.14
CA GLY A 196 3.51 4.37 -18.05
C GLY A 196 3.98 5.36 -19.12
N THR A 197 4.77 6.36 -18.73
CA THR A 197 5.33 7.35 -19.66
C THR A 197 6.34 6.73 -20.63
N LEU A 198 7.23 5.85 -20.15
CA LEU A 198 8.21 5.17 -20.99
C LEU A 198 7.55 4.28 -22.05
N ARG A 199 6.46 3.57 -21.70
CA ARG A 199 5.70 2.79 -22.69
C ARG A 199 5.07 3.66 -23.78
N GLN A 200 4.57 4.84 -23.43
CA GLN A 200 4.03 5.78 -24.42
C GLN A 200 5.12 6.31 -25.35
N ASP A 201 6.30 6.62 -24.82
CA ASP A 201 7.45 7.09 -25.62
C ASP A 201 7.96 6.00 -26.58
N ILE A 202 8.06 4.76 -26.12
CA ILE A 202 8.44 3.62 -26.98
C ILE A 202 7.42 3.44 -28.11
N ASN A 203 6.12 3.47 -27.80
CA ASN A 203 5.08 3.33 -28.82
C ASN A 203 5.11 4.48 -29.84
N ARG A 204 5.39 5.70 -29.38
CA ARG A 204 5.54 6.87 -30.25
C ARG A 204 6.76 6.72 -31.16
N LEU A 205 7.90 6.28 -30.64
CA LEU A 205 9.12 6.04 -31.43
C LEU A 205 8.93 4.93 -32.46
N SER A 206 8.34 3.80 -32.07
CA SER A 206 8.04 2.69 -32.99
C SER A 206 7.14 3.14 -34.16
N GLY A 207 6.12 3.96 -33.88
CA GLY A 207 5.26 4.52 -34.94
C GLY A 207 6.01 5.40 -35.94
N HIS A 208 7.00 6.18 -35.49
CA HIS A 208 7.83 6.99 -36.39
C HIS A 208 8.77 6.12 -37.25
N VAL A 209 9.31 5.03 -36.69
CA VAL A 209 10.20 4.11 -37.40
C VAL A 209 9.45 3.36 -38.52
N GLU A 210 8.21 2.93 -38.28
CA GLU A 210 7.37 2.28 -39.31
C GLU A 210 6.98 3.23 -40.46
N THR A 211 6.90 4.53 -40.21
CA THR A 211 6.64 5.53 -41.26
C THR A 211 7.89 5.97 -42.03
N ALA A 212 9.09 5.85 -41.45
CA ALA A 212 10.31 6.42 -42.04
C ALA A 212 10.94 5.57 -43.17
N VAL A 213 10.60 4.28 -43.27
CA VAL A 213 11.21 3.37 -44.27
C VAL A 213 10.13 2.58 -45.02
N ARG A 214 9.28 3.28 -45.79
CA ARG A 214 8.44 2.61 -46.80
C ARG A 214 9.21 2.57 -48.11
N LEU A 215 9.87 1.44 -48.37
CA LEU A 215 10.45 1.16 -49.69
C LEU A 215 9.31 1.01 -50.72
N PRO A 216 9.45 1.55 -51.95
CA PRO A 216 8.46 1.35 -53.01
C PRO A 216 8.21 -0.14 -53.27
N PRO A 217 7.00 -0.55 -53.71
CA PRO A 217 6.70 -1.95 -54.01
C PRO A 217 7.64 -2.56 -55.06
N TRP A 218 8.33 -1.73 -55.84
CA TRP A 218 9.25 -2.13 -56.91
C TRP A 218 10.73 -2.03 -56.50
N HIS A 219 11.04 -1.79 -55.22
CA HIS A 219 12.41 -1.58 -54.73
C HIS A 219 13.34 -2.75 -55.08
N ARG A 220 12.84 -3.99 -55.00
CA ARG A 220 13.64 -5.19 -55.32
C ARG A 220 14.10 -5.18 -56.77
N THR A 221 13.20 -4.80 -57.69
CA THR A 221 13.52 -4.71 -59.12
C THR A 221 14.51 -3.58 -59.37
N VAL A 222 14.26 -2.38 -58.82
CA VAL A 222 15.14 -1.22 -58.95
C VAL A 222 16.53 -1.50 -58.38
N PHE A 223 16.63 -2.17 -57.23
CA PHE A 223 17.89 -2.56 -56.60
C PHE A 223 18.71 -3.50 -57.50
N VAL A 224 18.10 -4.57 -58.00
CA VAL A 224 18.78 -5.53 -58.87
C VAL A 224 19.24 -4.86 -60.17
N LEU A 225 18.41 -3.98 -60.75
CA LEU A 225 18.73 -3.26 -61.98
C LEU A 225 19.87 -2.25 -61.78
N ALA A 226 19.84 -1.50 -60.68
CA ALA A 226 20.89 -0.55 -60.31
C ALA A 226 22.23 -1.27 -60.06
N PHE A 227 22.20 -2.41 -59.36
CA PHE A 227 23.38 -3.23 -59.12
C PHE A 227 23.89 -3.86 -60.42
N GLY A 228 23.01 -4.38 -61.27
CA GLY A 228 23.38 -4.90 -62.58
C GLY A 228 24.07 -3.84 -63.45
N LEU A 229 23.51 -2.63 -63.53
CA LEU A 229 24.11 -1.51 -64.26
C LEU A 229 25.45 -1.05 -63.70
N LEU A 230 25.68 -1.19 -62.39
CA LEU A 230 26.95 -0.85 -61.77
C LEU A 230 28.08 -1.79 -62.23
N PHE A 231 27.79 -3.08 -62.41
CA PHE A 231 28.81 -4.07 -62.80
C PHE A 231 28.84 -4.37 -64.30
N ALA A 232 27.80 -4.01 -65.06
CA ALA A 232 27.72 -4.23 -66.51
C ALA A 232 28.92 -3.69 -67.31
N PRO A 233 29.56 -2.55 -66.96
CA PRO A 233 30.71 -2.05 -67.69
C PRO A 233 32.04 -2.73 -67.36
N VAL A 234 32.12 -3.49 -66.26
CA VAL A 234 33.39 -4.09 -65.80
C VAL A 234 34.06 -4.95 -66.87
N PRO A 235 33.34 -5.82 -67.63
CA PRO A 235 33.92 -6.57 -68.73
C PRO A 235 34.52 -5.71 -69.85
N LEU A 236 33.99 -4.50 -70.08
CA LEU A 236 34.47 -3.60 -71.15
C LEU A 236 35.88 -3.04 -70.88
N PHE A 237 36.39 -3.17 -69.66
CA PHE A 237 37.78 -2.76 -69.38
C PHE A 237 38.81 -3.80 -69.86
N TYR A 238 38.41 -5.06 -70.04
CA TYR A 238 39.28 -6.10 -70.57
C TYR A 238 39.39 -5.98 -72.10
N SER A 239 40.61 -5.98 -72.64
CA SER A 239 40.85 -5.84 -74.09
C SER A 239 40.20 -6.96 -74.90
N GLN A 240 40.26 -8.20 -74.40
CA GLN A 240 39.68 -9.38 -75.03
C GLN A 240 38.18 -9.24 -75.30
N VAL A 241 37.44 -8.67 -74.34
CA VAL A 241 35.98 -8.45 -74.47
C VAL A 241 35.68 -7.31 -75.44
N ARG A 242 36.49 -6.24 -75.42
CA ARG A 242 36.35 -5.12 -76.37
C ARG A 242 36.61 -5.54 -77.81
N GLU A 243 37.66 -6.33 -78.02
CA GLU A 243 38.00 -6.90 -79.34
C GLU A 243 36.90 -7.85 -79.82
N MET A 244 36.35 -8.69 -78.93
CA MET A 244 35.24 -9.59 -79.26
C MET A 244 33.95 -8.84 -79.65
N LEU A 245 33.68 -7.68 -79.04
CA LEU A 245 32.50 -6.85 -79.32
C LEU A 245 32.73 -5.81 -80.42
N ASP A 246 33.96 -5.71 -80.96
CA ASP A 246 34.40 -4.67 -81.90
C ASP A 246 34.13 -3.23 -81.41
N VAL A 247 34.36 -3.01 -80.11
CA VAL A 247 34.09 -1.72 -79.44
C VAL A 247 35.39 -0.98 -79.18
N GLY A 248 35.54 0.20 -79.78
CA GLY A 248 36.65 1.11 -79.51
C GLY A 248 36.71 1.56 -78.04
N TRP A 249 37.90 1.99 -77.58
CA TRP A 249 38.08 2.43 -76.19
C TRP A 249 37.18 3.62 -75.80
N GLN A 250 36.95 4.54 -76.73
CA GLN A 250 36.11 5.73 -76.50
C GLN A 250 34.63 5.36 -76.30
N THR A 251 34.11 4.43 -77.10
CA THR A 251 32.73 3.95 -77.00
C THR A 251 32.54 3.11 -75.73
N ALA A 252 33.53 2.31 -75.34
CA ALA A 252 33.53 1.59 -74.07
C ALA A 252 33.45 2.53 -72.85
N LEU A 253 34.23 3.63 -72.85
CA LEU A 253 34.18 4.64 -71.80
C LEU A 253 32.82 5.35 -71.71
N LEU A 254 32.22 5.70 -72.85
CA LEU A 254 30.90 6.33 -72.89
C LEU A 254 29.80 5.38 -72.37
N LEU A 255 29.86 4.11 -72.76
CA LEU A 255 28.94 3.08 -72.25
C LEU A 255 29.09 2.90 -70.75
N ALA A 256 30.33 2.84 -70.23
CA ALA A 256 30.59 2.75 -68.80
C ALA A 256 30.05 3.96 -68.03
N ALA A 257 30.31 5.18 -68.52
CA ALA A 257 29.81 6.41 -67.91
C ALA A 257 28.27 6.44 -67.86
N SER A 258 27.61 6.07 -68.97
CA SER A 258 26.14 6.03 -69.04
C SER A 258 25.53 5.03 -68.05
N ALA A 259 26.13 3.84 -67.92
CA ALA A 259 25.68 2.81 -66.99
C ALA A 259 25.84 3.24 -65.52
N TYR A 260 26.95 3.90 -65.17
CA TYR A 260 27.14 4.46 -63.83
C TYR A 260 26.15 5.58 -63.51
N VAL A 261 25.88 6.48 -64.45
CA VAL A 261 24.88 7.54 -64.28
C VAL A 261 23.48 6.95 -64.08
N LEU A 262 23.09 5.96 -64.90
CA LEU A 262 21.80 5.28 -64.76
C LEU A 262 21.69 4.52 -63.44
N SER A 263 22.76 3.83 -63.02
CA SER A 263 22.81 3.16 -61.72
C SER A 263 22.62 4.17 -60.58
N ALA A 264 23.34 5.30 -60.60
CA ALA A 264 23.22 6.36 -59.59
C ALA A 264 21.80 6.96 -59.54
N LEU A 265 21.17 7.17 -60.69
CA LEU A 265 19.77 7.65 -60.76
C LEU A 265 18.79 6.65 -60.16
N LEU A 266 18.97 5.35 -60.41
CA LEU A 266 18.12 4.30 -59.83
C LEU A 266 18.30 4.19 -58.30
N TRP A 267 19.53 4.30 -57.80
CA TRP A 267 19.79 4.37 -56.35
C TRP A 267 19.13 5.60 -55.73
N SER A 268 19.29 6.78 -56.36
CA SER A 268 18.65 8.02 -55.90
C SER A 268 17.13 7.88 -55.89
N TYR A 269 16.53 7.31 -56.94
CA TYR A 269 15.09 7.07 -57.01
C TYR A 269 14.61 6.09 -55.93
N MET A 270 15.37 5.04 -55.64
CA MET A 270 15.00 4.07 -54.61
C MET A 270 14.95 4.68 -53.20
N TRP A 271 15.89 5.58 -52.87
CA TRP A 271 16.00 6.19 -51.55
C TRP A 271 15.16 7.46 -51.38
N TRP A 272 14.92 8.21 -52.46
CA TRP A 272 14.32 9.55 -52.40
C TRP A 272 13.07 9.71 -53.28
N GLY A 273 12.86 8.84 -54.28
CA GLY A 273 11.80 8.98 -55.27
C GLY A 273 10.38 8.65 -54.78
N GLY A 274 10.24 8.11 -53.56
CA GLY A 274 8.95 7.81 -52.94
C GLY A 274 8.47 8.83 -51.90
N ARG A 275 9.20 9.94 -51.71
CA ARG A 275 8.79 11.01 -50.81
C ARG A 275 7.90 12.00 -51.59
N PRO A 276 6.63 12.22 -51.21
CA PRO A 276 5.81 13.29 -51.77
C PRO A 276 6.38 14.67 -51.43
#